data_AF-A0A8E2FFA0-F1
#
_entry.id   AF-A0A8E2FFA0-F1
#
_cell.length_a   1.000
_cell.length_b   1.000
_cell.length_c   1.000
_cell.angle_alpha   90.00
_cell.angle_beta   90.00
_cell.angle_gamma   90.00
#
_symmetry.space_group_name_H-M   'P 1'
#
loop_
_entity.id
_entity.type
_entity.pdbx_description
1 polymer ?
#
loop_
_entity_poly.entity_id
_entity_poly.type
_entity_poly.pdbx_seq_one_letter_code
_entity_poly.pdbx_strand_id
1 'polypeptide(L)'
;WRRVAEKLPERSNKDCRKRWFNEVTGGLKKGPWDKGEDDRLRNGVQKYGYKWAVVAQEVGSRSGDQCAKRWNHSLNPALDRSKWSAAEIQTLIEATKTYGSQWKEIQKRFFPGRSTNDVKNRFAFSDLFTG
;
A
#
# COMPACT_ATOMS: atom_id res chain seq x y z
N TRP A 1 7.26 -22.37 -9.79
CA TRP A 1 6.59 -21.81 -10.97
C TRP A 1 7.20 -22.30 -12.28
N ARG A 2 8.52 -22.14 -12.55
CA ARG A 2 9.21 -22.78 -13.71
C ARG A 2 8.86 -24.26 -13.90
N ARG A 3 9.14 -25.07 -12.88
CA ARG A 3 8.76 -26.50 -12.83
C ARG A 3 7.26 -26.81 -12.86
N VAL A 4 6.41 -25.82 -12.57
CA VAL A 4 4.95 -25.98 -12.57
C VAL A 4 4.38 -25.66 -13.95
N ALA A 5 4.92 -24.64 -14.63
CA ALA A 5 4.56 -24.29 -16.00
C ALA A 5 5.08 -25.29 -17.02
N GLU A 6 6.21 -25.97 -16.75
CA GLU A 6 6.69 -27.11 -17.54
C GLU A 6 5.64 -28.23 -17.69
N LYS A 7 4.71 -28.33 -16.73
CA LYS A 7 3.61 -29.30 -16.75
C LYS A 7 2.31 -28.74 -17.36
N LEU A 8 2.31 -27.49 -17.80
CA LEU A 8 1.14 -26.77 -18.33
C LEU A 8 1.55 -26.01 -19.61
N PRO A 9 1.59 -26.68 -20.78
CA PRO A 9 2.19 -26.13 -22.01
C PRO A 9 1.55 -24.82 -22.50
N GLU A 10 0.28 -24.57 -22.17
CA GLU A 10 -0.48 -23.37 -22.54
C GLU A 10 -0.35 -22.21 -21.53
N ARG A 11 0.42 -22.35 -20.44
CA ARG A 11 0.44 -21.38 -19.34
C ARG A 11 1.86 -20.96 -18.98
N SER A 12 2.11 -19.66 -18.99
CA SER A 12 3.41 -19.14 -18.59
C SER A 12 3.62 -19.25 -17.07
N ASN A 13 4.89 -19.17 -16.66
CA ASN A 13 5.28 -19.07 -15.25
C ASN A 13 4.55 -17.97 -14.47
N LYS A 14 4.23 -16.86 -15.14
CA LYS A 14 3.49 -15.74 -14.55
C LYS A 14 2.02 -16.09 -14.37
N ASP A 15 1.42 -16.82 -15.32
CA ASP A 15 0.02 -17.23 -15.26
C ASP A 15 -0.21 -18.27 -14.16
N CYS A 16 0.66 -19.27 -14.04
CA CYS A 16 0.57 -20.28 -12.98
C CYS A 16 0.65 -19.63 -11.59
N ARG A 17 1.56 -18.67 -11.41
CA ARG A 17 1.69 -17.92 -10.15
C ARG A 17 0.44 -17.09 -9.87
N LYS A 18 -0.04 -16.35 -10.87
CA LYS A 18 -1.24 -15.50 -10.75
C LYS A 18 -2.46 -16.33 -10.39
N ARG A 19 -2.67 -17.47 -11.06
CA ARG A 19 -3.78 -18.37 -10.79
C ARG A 19 -3.73 -18.98 -9.39
N TRP A 20 -2.56 -19.48 -8.97
CA TRP A 20 -2.42 -20.10 -7.66
C TRP A 20 -2.81 -19.15 -6.51
N PHE A 21 -2.30 -17.92 -6.54
CA PHE A 21 -2.60 -16.93 -5.51
C PHE A 21 -4.03 -16.36 -5.60
N ASN A 22 -4.61 -16.29 -6.80
CA ASN A 22 -5.94 -15.69 -6.98
C ASN A 22 -7.10 -16.69 -6.85
N GLU A 23 -6.87 -17.98 -7.08
CA GLU A 23 -7.94 -18.98 -7.20
C GLU A 23 -7.75 -20.17 -6.23
N VAL A 24 -6.52 -20.60 -5.96
CA VAL A 24 -6.27 -21.88 -5.25
C VAL A 24 -6.13 -21.73 -3.73
N THR A 25 -5.69 -20.58 -3.23
CA THR A 25 -5.58 -20.32 -1.78
C THR A 25 -6.89 -19.78 -1.15
N GLY A 26 -8.05 -20.02 -1.77
CA GLY A 26 -9.33 -19.40 -1.36
C GLY A 26 -9.54 -17.98 -1.90
N GLY A 27 -8.62 -17.52 -2.75
CA GLY A 27 -8.63 -16.20 -3.38
C GLY A 27 -8.15 -15.07 -2.49
N LEU A 28 -7.63 -14.02 -3.11
CA LEU A 28 -7.22 -12.81 -2.40
C LEU A 28 -8.43 -12.00 -1.98
N LYS A 29 -8.56 -11.70 -0.68
CA LYS A 29 -9.62 -10.84 -0.17
C LYS A 29 -9.49 -9.45 -0.81
N LYS A 30 -10.58 -8.97 -1.42
CA LYS A 30 -10.76 -7.59 -1.86
C LYS A 30 -11.54 -6.84 -0.76
N GLY A 31 -11.27 -5.54 -0.59
CA GLY A 31 -11.95 -4.72 0.43
C GLY A 31 -11.17 -4.52 1.72
N PRO A 32 -11.84 -4.08 2.81
CA PRO A 32 -11.21 -3.55 4.01
C PRO A 32 -10.35 -4.58 4.73
N TRP A 33 -9.28 -4.10 5.37
CA TRP A 33 -8.43 -4.89 6.25
C TRP A 33 -9.11 -5.02 7.60
N ASP A 34 -9.23 -6.25 8.10
CA ASP A 34 -9.65 -6.47 9.47
C ASP A 34 -8.46 -6.43 10.44
N LYS A 35 -8.77 -6.36 11.75
CA LYS A 35 -7.75 -6.27 12.80
C LYS A 35 -6.82 -7.48 12.80
N GLY A 36 -7.34 -8.68 12.56
CA GLY A 36 -6.53 -9.90 12.54
C GLY A 36 -5.56 -9.92 11.37
N GLU A 37 -5.97 -9.44 10.19
CA GLU A 37 -5.09 -9.25 9.03
C GLU A 37 -3.97 -8.24 9.33
N ASP A 38 -4.30 -7.12 9.97
CA ASP A 38 -3.32 -6.11 10.37
C ASP A 38 -2.33 -6.66 11.40
N ASP A 39 -2.79 -7.43 12.38
CA ASP A 39 -1.96 -8.06 13.40
C ASP A 39 -0.98 -9.07 12.78
N ARG A 40 -1.45 -9.94 11.88
CA ARG A 40 -0.58 -10.85 11.11
C ARG A 40 0.41 -10.10 10.22
N LEU A 41 -0.01 -8.99 9.62
CA LEU A 41 0.87 -8.16 8.80
C LEU A 41 1.99 -7.53 9.65
N ARG A 42 1.68 -6.99 10.84
CA ARG A 42 2.71 -6.49 11.77
C ARG A 42 3.70 -7.58 12.18
N ASN A 43 3.20 -8.74 12.57
CA ASN A 43 4.03 -9.88 12.95
C ASN A 43 4.92 -10.34 11.78
N GLY A 44 4.36 -10.43 10.58
CA GLY A 44 5.11 -10.79 9.38
C GLY A 44 6.22 -9.80 9.05
N VAL A 45 5.96 -8.48 9.15
CA VAL A 45 7.00 -7.47 8.93
C VAL A 45 8.07 -7.52 10.02
N GLN A 46 7.70 -7.71 11.29
CA GLN A 46 8.66 -7.87 12.38
C GLN A 46 9.58 -9.08 12.16
N LYS A 47 9.03 -10.20 11.70
CA LYS A 47 9.75 -11.46 11.52
C LYS A 47 10.59 -11.53 10.24
N TYR A 48 10.09 -10.97 9.14
CA TYR A 48 10.67 -11.15 7.81
C TYR A 48 11.12 -9.84 7.13
N GLY A 49 10.91 -8.68 7.79
CA GLY A 49 11.13 -7.36 7.20
C GLY A 49 10.18 -7.08 6.03
N TYR A 50 10.64 -6.30 5.06
CA TYR A 50 9.85 -5.90 3.88
C TYR A 50 9.81 -6.94 2.76
N LYS A 51 10.01 -8.23 3.08
CA LYS A 51 9.92 -9.35 2.13
C LYS A 51 8.45 -9.67 1.87
N TRP A 52 7.75 -8.80 1.15
CA TRP A 52 6.29 -8.82 1.00
C TRP A 52 5.69 -10.13 0.53
N ALA A 53 6.40 -10.89 -0.31
CA ALA A 53 5.94 -12.20 -0.76
C ALA A 53 5.86 -13.23 0.39
N VAL A 54 6.78 -13.16 1.36
CA VAL A 54 6.81 -14.02 2.56
C VAL A 54 5.82 -13.48 3.60
N VAL A 55 5.79 -12.17 3.79
CA VAL A 55 4.83 -11.52 4.70
C VAL A 55 3.38 -11.84 4.29
N ALA A 56 3.08 -11.86 2.98
CA ALA A 56 1.77 -12.25 2.47
C ALA A 56 1.39 -13.70 2.82
N GLN A 57 2.36 -14.62 2.90
CA GLN A 57 2.10 -16.00 3.34
C GLN A 57 1.68 -16.05 4.81
N GLU A 58 2.28 -15.19 5.66
CA GLU A 58 1.90 -15.04 7.07
C GLU A 58 0.49 -14.42 7.22
N VAL A 59 0.15 -13.43 6.37
CA VAL A 59 -1.19 -12.82 6.37
C VAL A 59 -2.25 -13.80 5.86
N GLY A 60 -1.90 -14.65 4.90
CA GLY A 60 -2.71 -15.74 4.35
C GLY A 60 -3.80 -15.30 3.34
N SER A 61 -4.45 -14.16 3.59
CA SER A 61 -5.61 -13.67 2.81
C SER A 61 -5.29 -12.58 1.77
N ARG A 62 -4.06 -12.07 1.75
CA ARG A 62 -3.66 -10.88 0.98
C ARG A 62 -2.37 -11.14 0.20
N SER A 63 -2.22 -10.46 -0.94
CA SER A 63 -0.99 -10.51 -1.73
C SER A 63 0.11 -9.64 -1.14
N GLY A 64 1.34 -9.86 -1.60
CA GLY A 64 2.48 -9.01 -1.22
C GLY A 64 2.26 -7.54 -1.55
N ASP A 65 1.67 -7.23 -2.71
CA ASP A 65 1.38 -5.85 -3.09
C ASP A 65 0.32 -5.21 -2.19
N GLN A 66 -0.70 -5.97 -1.77
CA GLN A 66 -1.69 -5.50 -0.80
C GLN A 66 -1.04 -5.24 0.55
N CYS A 67 -0.19 -6.16 1.03
CA CYS A 67 0.56 -6.01 2.29
C CYS A 67 1.45 -4.76 2.26
N ALA A 68 2.24 -4.59 1.19
CA ALA A 68 3.12 -3.43 1.02
C ALA A 68 2.33 -2.12 1.03
N LYS A 69 1.22 -2.06 0.29
CA LYS A 69 0.33 -0.88 0.28
C LYS A 69 -0.24 -0.60 1.66
N ARG A 70 -0.78 -1.61 2.35
CA ARG A 70 -1.36 -1.45 3.70
C ARG A 70 -0.33 -0.98 4.70
N TRP A 71 0.88 -1.54 4.65
CA TRP A 71 1.97 -1.14 5.52
C TRP A 71 2.34 0.34 5.31
N ASN A 72 2.67 0.70 4.07
CA ASN A 72 3.17 2.04 3.73
C ASN A 72 2.13 3.15 3.88
N HIS A 73 0.84 2.82 3.83
CA HIS A 73 -0.23 3.82 3.93
C HIS A 73 -0.89 3.88 5.31
N SER A 74 -0.78 2.84 6.15
CA SER A 74 -1.59 2.75 7.36
C SER A 74 -0.87 2.19 8.58
N LEU A 75 -0.10 1.10 8.44
CA LEU A 75 0.42 0.37 9.61
C LEU A 75 1.85 0.73 10.01
N ASN A 76 2.66 1.27 9.10
CA ASN A 76 4.05 1.60 9.41
C ASN A 76 4.10 2.59 10.59
N PRO A 77 4.73 2.23 11.71
CA PRO A 77 4.78 3.10 12.90
C PRO A 77 5.53 4.42 12.63
N ALA A 78 6.43 4.46 11.64
CA ALA A 78 7.16 5.66 11.26
C ALA A 78 6.30 6.71 10.54
N LEU A 79 5.04 6.40 10.21
CA LEU A 79 4.14 7.38 9.60
C LEU A 79 3.67 8.41 10.62
N ASP A 80 3.84 9.68 10.27
CA ASP A 80 3.21 10.79 10.97
C ASP A 80 1.69 10.76 10.72
N ARG A 81 0.94 10.78 11.82
CA ARG A 81 -0.53 10.78 11.86
C ARG A 81 -1.07 11.98 12.64
N SER A 82 -0.21 12.96 12.93
CA SER A 82 -0.61 14.21 13.55
C SER A 82 -1.62 14.96 12.68
N LYS A 83 -2.44 15.80 13.31
CA LYS A 83 -3.37 16.67 12.60
C LYS A 83 -2.59 17.63 11.70
N TRP A 84 -3.09 17.86 10.50
CA TRP A 84 -2.53 18.83 9.58
C TRP A 84 -2.68 20.25 10.14
N SER A 85 -1.56 20.95 10.24
CA SER A 85 -1.51 22.37 10.61
C SER A 85 -1.87 23.27 9.43
N ALA A 86 -2.28 24.51 9.73
CA ALA A 86 -2.54 25.54 8.71
C ALA A 86 -1.33 25.76 7.79
N ALA A 87 -0.11 25.76 8.36
CA ALA A 87 1.13 25.89 7.61
C ALA A 87 1.34 24.71 6.63
N GLU A 88 1.16 23.47 7.10
CA GLU A 88 1.28 22.29 6.21
C GLU A 88 0.23 22.30 5.10
N ILE A 89 -0.99 22.75 5.38
CA ILE A 89 -2.06 22.90 4.38
C ILE A 89 -1.67 23.93 3.32
N GLN A 90 -1.14 25.07 3.75
CA GLN A 90 -0.68 26.11 2.83
C GLN A 90 0.45 25.60 1.93
N THR A 91 1.45 24.92 2.51
CA THR A 91 2.53 24.27 1.76
C THR A 91 1.99 23.24 0.78
N LEU A 92 0.97 22.46 1.16
CA LEU A 92 0.35 21.48 0.28
C LEU A 92 -0.31 22.15 -0.93
N ILE A 93 -1.07 23.22 -0.72
CA ILE A 93 -1.75 23.98 -1.79
C ILE A 93 -0.72 24.56 -2.77
N GLU A 94 0.34 25.18 -2.26
CA GLU A 94 1.42 25.74 -3.08
C GLU A 94 2.15 24.65 -3.87
N ALA A 95 2.51 23.54 -3.22
CA ALA A 95 3.15 22.43 -3.88
C ALA A 95 2.25 21.84 -4.99
N THR A 96 0.94 21.74 -4.79
CA THR A 96 0.04 21.27 -5.85
C THR A 96 -0.07 22.23 -7.03
N LYS A 97 0.04 23.55 -6.82
CA LYS A 97 0.10 24.53 -7.91
C LYS A 97 1.36 24.36 -8.75
N THR A 98 2.49 24.04 -8.12
CA THR A 98 3.78 23.86 -8.82
C THR A 98 3.93 22.49 -9.46
N TYR A 99 3.55 21.41 -8.78
CA TYR A 99 3.84 20.03 -9.20
C TYR A 99 2.61 19.28 -9.73
N GLY A 100 1.40 19.85 -9.61
CA GLY A 100 0.16 19.19 -9.99
C GLY A 100 -0.14 17.95 -9.14
N SER A 101 -0.56 16.86 -9.79
CA SER A 101 -0.92 15.59 -9.16
C SER A 101 0.28 14.64 -8.92
N GLN A 102 1.50 15.17 -8.85
CA GLN A 102 2.72 14.41 -8.58
C GLN A 102 2.88 14.10 -7.08
N TRP A 103 1.91 13.41 -6.50
CA TRP A 103 1.78 13.20 -5.05
C TRP A 103 2.98 12.55 -4.37
N LYS A 104 3.65 11.61 -5.04
CA LYS A 104 4.87 10.98 -4.50
C LYS A 104 5.99 12.00 -4.37
N GLU A 105 6.12 12.90 -5.33
CA GLU A 105 7.15 13.93 -5.33
C GLU A 105 6.85 15.01 -4.28
N ILE A 106 5.59 15.45 -4.21
CA ILE A 106 5.12 16.39 -3.18
C ILE A 106 5.35 15.80 -1.78
N GLN A 107 4.91 14.55 -1.54
CA GLN A 107 5.11 13.89 -0.25
C GLN A 107 6.59 13.78 0.10
N LYS A 108 7.43 13.33 -0.83
CA LYS A 108 8.87 13.17 -0.58
C LYS A 108 9.57 14.49 -0.25
N ARG A 109 9.20 15.58 -0.93
CA ARG A 109 9.85 16.89 -0.75
C ARG A 109 9.39 17.63 0.50
N PHE A 110 8.09 17.62 0.77
CA PHE A 110 7.50 18.51 1.78
C PHE A 110 6.97 17.76 3.01
N PHE A 111 6.65 16.47 2.89
CA PHE A 111 6.01 15.68 3.95
C PHE A 111 6.63 14.28 4.11
N PRO A 112 7.96 14.17 4.35
CA PRO A 112 8.67 12.88 4.33
C PRO A 112 8.18 11.88 5.40
N GLY A 113 7.51 12.35 6.46
CA GLY A 113 6.90 11.49 7.49
C GLY A 113 5.47 11.03 7.18
N ARG A 114 4.75 11.70 6.27
CA ARG A 114 3.36 11.36 5.95
C ARG A 114 3.30 10.38 4.78
N SER A 115 2.26 9.54 4.72
CA SER A 115 2.08 8.66 3.56
C SER A 115 1.60 9.46 2.35
N THR A 116 1.92 9.00 1.13
CA THR A 116 1.39 9.62 -0.10
C THR A 116 -0.14 9.64 -0.11
N ASN A 117 -0.77 8.66 0.52
CA ASN A 117 -2.23 8.58 0.63
C ASN A 117 -2.80 9.65 1.58
N ASP A 118 -2.11 9.94 2.68
CA ASP A 118 -2.49 11.01 3.62
C ASP A 118 -2.45 12.37 2.93
N VAL A 119 -1.37 12.66 2.20
CA VAL A 119 -1.18 13.91 1.43
C VAL A 119 -2.30 14.09 0.39
N LYS A 120 -2.59 13.04 -0.39
CA LYS A 120 -3.69 13.04 -1.37
C LYS A 120 -5.05 13.31 -0.73
N ASN A 121 -5.35 12.57 0.34
CA ASN A 121 -6.61 12.71 1.04
C ASN A 121 -6.77 14.12 1.60
N ARG A 122 -5.71 14.68 2.19
CA ARG A 122 -5.75 16.03 2.74
C ARG A 122 -6.10 17.06 1.66
N PHE A 123 -5.44 16.98 0.51
CA PHE A 123 -5.71 17.90 -0.59
C PHE A 123 -7.16 17.78 -1.08
N ALA A 124 -7.66 16.56 -1.26
CA ALA A 124 -9.05 16.33 -1.68
C ALA A 124 -10.07 16.91 -0.68
N PHE A 125 -9.79 16.87 0.63
CA PHE A 125 -10.63 17.54 1.62
C PHE A 125 -10.53 19.07 1.55
N SER A 126 -9.35 19.62 1.28
CA SER A 126 -9.17 21.08 1.16
C SER A 126 -9.89 21.67 -0.05
N ASP A 127 -9.87 20.98 -1.19
CA ASP A 127 -10.51 21.43 -2.44
C ASP A 127 -12.04 21.53 -2.33
N LEU A 128 -12.65 20.64 -1.54
CA LEU A 128 -14.11 20.60 -1.30
C LEU A 128 -14.66 21.79 -0.50
N PHE A 129 -13.82 22.56 0.20
CA PHE A 129 -14.25 23.75 0.96
C PHE A 129 -13.93 25.08 0.25
N THR A 130 -13.30 25.02 -0.93
CA THR A 130 -12.94 26.19 -1.75
C THR A 130 -13.75 26.31 -3.03
N GLY A 131 -14.76 25.45 -3.23
CA GLY A 131 -15.68 25.45 -4.39
C GLY A 131 -17.07 25.96 -4.06
#